data_AF-A0A342K7Y1-F1
#
_entry.id   AF-A0A342K7Y1-F1
#
_cell.length_a   1.000
_cell.length_b   1.000
_cell.length_c   1.000
_cell.angle_alpha   90.00
_cell.angle_beta   90.00
_cell.angle_gamma   90.00
#
_symmetry.space_group_name_H-M   'P 1'
#
loop_
_entity.id
_entity.type
_entity.pdbx_description
1 polymer ?
#
loop_
_entity_poly.entity_id
_entity_poly.type
_entity_poly.pdbx_seq_one_letter_code
_entity_poly.pdbx_strand_id
1 'polypeptide(L)'
;MFLYWFCSSLIFCFPLFKNPISMAAMLVCISLVMVIMISMLSSFWFSYVLFLVYVGGLLVLFIYICLVSSNYPFKFNLVSLLCIMLGSCLISLKSESSLPLGILGFSTWVSGENLMNDKNLSLFLFLAILLLSMLLVVVRICQPGGFAVNMNNEKN
;
A
#
# COMPACT_ATOMS: atom_id res chain seq x y z
N MET A 1 2.09 15.92 -15.22
CA MET A 1 3.54 15.81 -15.44
C MET A 1 4.35 15.95 -14.15
N PHE A 2 4.27 17.08 -13.42
CA PHE A 2 5.02 17.27 -12.15
C PHE A 2 4.69 16.21 -11.09
N LEU A 3 3.41 15.90 -10.88
CA LEU A 3 2.98 14.90 -9.90
C LEU A 3 3.44 13.47 -10.28
N TYR A 4 3.48 13.17 -11.59
CA TYR A 4 4.04 11.91 -12.10
C TYR A 4 5.56 11.82 -11.88
N TRP A 5 6.27 12.93 -12.09
CA TRP A 5 7.70 13.03 -11.77
C TRP A 5 7.97 12.79 -10.29
N PHE A 6 7.20 13.46 -9.42
CA PHE A 6 7.32 13.31 -7.97
C PHE A 6 7.00 11.89 -7.51
N CYS A 7 5.99 11.24 -8.10
CA CYS A 7 5.70 9.84 -7.81
C CYS A 7 6.87 8.93 -8.22
N SER A 8 7.34 9.05 -9.46
CA SER A 8 8.46 8.26 -9.98
C SER A 8 9.73 8.39 -9.11
N SER A 9 10.07 9.60 -8.68
CA SER A 9 11.25 9.81 -7.82
C SER A 9 11.11 9.14 -6.45
N LEU A 10 9.90 9.13 -5.86
CA LEU A 10 9.64 8.44 -4.60
C LEU A 10 9.77 6.92 -4.74
N ILE A 11 9.23 6.31 -5.80
CA ILE A 11 9.37 4.86 -6.05
C ILE A 11 10.86 4.48 -6.14
N PHE A 12 11.65 5.22 -6.92
CA PHE A 12 13.07 4.89 -7.10
C PHE A 12 13.91 5.11 -5.83
N CYS A 13 13.45 5.96 -4.91
CA CYS A 13 14.13 6.20 -3.64
C CYS A 13 13.87 5.10 -2.60
N PHE A 14 12.79 4.32 -2.73
CA PHE A 14 12.39 3.28 -1.76
C PHE A 14 13.51 2.28 -1.39
N PRO A 15 14.29 1.71 -2.34
CA PRO A 15 15.32 0.73 -2.02
C PRO A 15 16.54 1.31 -1.25
N LEU A 16 16.67 2.64 -1.16
CA LEU A 16 17.78 3.30 -0.46
C LEU A 16 17.61 3.27 1.07
N PHE A 17 16.39 3.11 1.56
CA PHE A 17 16.09 3.14 2.98
C PHE A 17 16.33 1.77 3.60
N LYS A 18 17.41 1.64 4.37
CA LYS A 18 17.77 0.40 5.08
C LYS A 18 17.07 0.25 6.43
N ASN A 19 16.70 1.35 7.05
CA ASN A 19 16.07 1.34 8.37
C ASN A 19 14.58 1.05 8.23
N PRO A 20 14.02 0.08 8.98
CA PRO A 20 12.63 -0.37 8.83
C PRO A 20 11.64 0.76 9.09
N ILE A 21 11.93 1.62 10.08
CA ILE A 21 11.13 2.80 10.38
C ILE A 21 11.04 3.78 9.21
N SER A 22 12.16 3.99 8.51
CA SER A 22 12.20 4.93 7.39
C SER A 22 11.62 4.34 6.12
N MET A 23 11.75 3.02 5.94
CA MET A 23 11.08 2.29 4.88
C MET A 23 9.55 2.40 5.03
N ALA A 24 9.02 2.26 6.27
CA ALA A 24 7.60 2.44 6.55
C ALA A 24 7.14 3.89 6.31
N ALA A 25 7.90 4.89 6.79
CA ALA A 25 7.59 6.30 6.54
C ALA A 25 7.57 6.63 5.04
N MET A 26 8.52 6.09 4.28
CA MET A 26 8.58 6.28 2.83
C MET A 26 7.37 5.64 2.12
N LEU A 27 6.93 4.47 2.60
CA LEU A 27 5.77 3.76 2.06
C LEU A 27 4.48 4.58 2.28
N VAL A 28 4.31 5.19 3.45
CA VAL A 28 3.20 6.12 3.71
C VAL A 28 3.24 7.28 2.71
N CYS A 29 4.38 7.94 2.52
CA CYS A 29 4.52 9.03 1.56
C CYS A 29 4.18 8.62 0.10
N ILE A 30 4.66 7.46 -0.36
CA ILE A 30 4.33 6.93 -1.69
C ILE A 30 2.83 6.70 -1.82
N SER A 31 2.20 6.09 -0.81
CA SER A 31 0.76 5.80 -0.84
C SER A 31 -0.10 7.06 -0.92
N LEU A 32 0.28 8.13 -0.20
CA LEU A 32 -0.42 9.42 -0.26
C LEU A 32 -0.36 10.05 -1.65
N VAL A 33 0.82 10.05 -2.28
CA VAL A 33 1.00 10.60 -3.63
C VAL A 33 0.24 9.78 -4.67
N MET A 34 0.21 8.46 -4.53
CA MET A 34 -0.53 7.56 -5.41
C MET A 34 -2.04 7.80 -5.32
N VAL A 35 -2.59 7.97 -4.11
CA VAL A 35 -4.02 8.30 -3.92
C VAL A 35 -4.38 9.62 -4.62
N ILE A 36 -3.54 10.64 -4.49
CA ILE A 36 -3.76 11.94 -5.16
C ILE A 36 -3.76 11.76 -6.69
N MET A 37 -2.84 10.96 -7.24
CA MET A 37 -2.84 10.66 -8.68
C MET A 37 -4.11 9.95 -9.14
N ILE A 38 -4.59 8.96 -8.38
CA ILE A 38 -5.81 8.20 -8.69
C ILE A 38 -7.03 9.13 -8.61
N SER A 39 -7.04 10.07 -7.67
CA SER A 39 -8.11 11.07 -7.55
C SER A 39 -8.21 12.00 -8.74
N MET A 40 -7.11 12.25 -9.46
CA MET A 40 -7.14 13.06 -10.68
C MET A 40 -7.58 12.26 -11.91
N LEU A 41 -7.37 10.94 -11.92
CA LEU A 41 -7.66 10.05 -13.04
C LEU A 41 -9.07 9.42 -12.97
N SER A 42 -9.60 9.26 -11.77
CA SER A 42 -10.82 8.52 -11.48
C SER A 42 -11.79 9.36 -10.64
N SER A 43 -12.78 8.74 -10.00
CA SER A 43 -13.68 9.46 -9.10
C SER A 43 -13.02 9.74 -7.74
N PHE A 44 -13.44 10.85 -7.14
CA PHE A 44 -13.06 11.23 -5.78
C PHE A 44 -13.51 10.19 -4.74
N TRP A 45 -14.66 9.55 -4.94
CA TRP A 45 -15.22 8.58 -3.99
C TRP A 45 -14.34 7.34 -3.87
N PHE A 46 -13.87 6.79 -4.99
CA PHE A 46 -13.00 5.62 -4.97
C PHE A 46 -11.62 5.94 -4.38
N SER A 47 -11.06 7.09 -4.73
CA SER A 47 -9.78 7.55 -4.17
C SER A 47 -9.86 7.79 -2.66
N TYR A 48 -11.00 8.24 -2.15
CA TYR A 48 -11.25 8.37 -0.72
C TYR A 48 -11.29 7.01 0.00
N VAL A 49 -11.96 6.01 -0.57
CA VAL A 49 -11.96 4.65 0.00
C VAL A 49 -10.55 4.05 0.01
N LEU A 50 -9.80 4.21 -1.09
CA LEU A 50 -8.41 3.76 -1.16
C LEU A 50 -7.52 4.46 -0.12
N PHE A 51 -7.69 5.77 0.06
CA PHE A 51 -6.97 6.54 1.08
C PHE A 51 -7.17 5.93 2.47
N LEU A 52 -8.42 5.66 2.87
CA LEU A 52 -8.74 5.14 4.20
C LEU A 52 -8.15 3.75 4.44
N VAL A 53 -8.23 2.85 3.45
CA VAL A 53 -7.70 1.49 3.59
C VAL A 53 -6.18 1.49 3.65
N TYR A 54 -5.50 2.26 2.78
CA TYR A 54 -4.04 2.32 2.78
C TYR A 54 -3.50 3.03 4.02
N VAL A 55 -4.01 4.21 4.37
CA VAL A 55 -3.52 4.94 5.56
C VAL A 55 -3.90 4.20 6.84
N GLY A 56 -5.12 3.65 6.93
CA GLY A 56 -5.57 2.88 8.10
C GLY A 56 -4.75 1.62 8.33
N GLY A 57 -4.51 0.82 7.28
CA GLY A 57 -3.71 -0.41 7.39
C GLY A 57 -2.23 -0.15 7.65
N LEU A 58 -1.65 0.86 7.00
CA LEU A 58 -0.24 1.21 7.17
C LEU A 58 0.06 1.81 8.55
N LEU A 59 -0.91 2.48 9.18
CA LEU A 59 -0.73 3.05 10.53
C LEU A 59 -0.57 1.95 11.59
N VAL A 60 -1.34 0.87 11.51
CA VAL A 60 -1.19 -0.28 12.43
C VAL A 60 0.18 -0.94 12.27
N LEU A 61 0.62 -1.13 11.02
CA LEU A 61 1.96 -1.65 10.72
C LEU A 61 3.07 -0.71 11.20
N PHE A 62 2.87 0.61 11.07
CA PHE A 62 3.81 1.62 11.55
C PHE A 62 4.02 1.53 13.06
N ILE A 63 2.94 1.45 13.85
CA ILE A 63 3.05 1.30 15.31
C ILE A 63 3.79 0.01 15.66
N TYR A 64 3.49 -1.10 14.99
CA TYR A 64 4.18 -2.37 15.22
C TYR A 64 5.69 -2.26 15.01
N ILE A 65 6.14 -1.67 13.90
CA ILE A 65 7.57 -1.56 13.59
C ILE A 65 8.28 -0.57 14.52
N CYS A 66 7.65 0.55 14.89
CA CYS A 66 8.18 1.51 15.86
C CYS A 66 8.46 0.87 17.22
N LEU A 67 7.62 -0.08 17.65
CA LEU A 67 7.76 -0.76 18.94
C LEU A 67 8.87 -1.83 18.95
N VAL A 68 9.16 -2.44 17.80
CA VAL A 68 10.14 -3.54 17.67
C VAL A 68 11.55 -3.02 17.29
N SER A 69 11.64 -1.88 16.62
CA SER A 69 12.89 -1.38 16.06
C SER A 69 13.77 -0.67 17.10
N SER A 70 15.00 -1.17 17.31
CA SER A 70 16.07 -0.39 17.92
C SER A 70 16.49 0.76 16.99
N ASN A 71 16.47 2.01 17.46
CA ASN A 71 16.74 3.22 16.69
C ASN A 71 18.18 3.31 16.12
N TYR A 72 18.46 2.62 15.02
CA TYR A 72 19.76 2.71 14.34
C TYR A 72 19.91 4.07 13.61
N PRO A 73 21.10 4.69 13.69
CA PRO A 73 21.33 5.99 13.07
C PRO A 73 21.18 5.90 11.55
N PHE A 74 20.58 6.94 10.98
CA PHE A 74 20.31 7.00 9.56
C PHE A 74 21.61 7.28 8.78
N LYS A 75 22.00 6.39 7.85
CA LYS A 75 23.07 6.65 6.87
C LYS A 75 22.47 6.85 5.47
N PHE A 76 22.37 8.11 5.03
CA PHE A 76 21.95 8.47 3.66
C PHE A 76 23.16 8.71 2.77
N ASN A 77 23.13 8.20 1.54
CA ASN A 77 24.06 8.62 0.50
C ASN A 77 23.41 9.69 -0.38
N LEU A 78 23.76 10.97 -0.13
CA LEU A 78 23.23 12.13 -0.86
C LEU A 78 23.46 12.04 -2.38
N VAL A 79 24.58 11.45 -2.81
CA VAL A 79 24.89 11.26 -4.23
C VAL A 79 23.86 10.36 -4.89
N SER A 80 23.48 9.26 -4.23
CA SER A 80 22.47 8.33 -4.74
C SER A 80 21.11 9.00 -4.88
N LEU A 81 20.73 9.85 -3.92
CA LEU A 81 19.47 10.57 -3.95
C LEU A 81 19.42 11.55 -5.13
N LEU A 82 20.49 12.32 -5.33
CA LEU A 82 20.59 13.27 -6.45
C LEU A 82 20.55 12.57 -7.82
N CYS A 83 21.26 11.44 -7.97
CA CYS A 83 21.21 10.64 -9.19
C CYS A 83 19.78 10.17 -9.52
N ILE A 84 19.03 9.73 -8.51
CA ILE A 84 17.64 9.29 -8.69
C ILE A 84 16.73 10.46 -9.10
N MET A 85 16.88 11.62 -8.47
CA MET A 85 16.08 12.80 -8.80
C MET A 85 16.33 13.31 -10.22
N LEU A 86 17.59 13.24 -10.69
CA LEU A 86 17.95 13.58 -12.07
C LEU A 86 17.44 12.53 -13.05
N GLY A 87 17.59 11.23 -12.72
CA GLY A 87 17.09 10.13 -13.54
C GLY A 87 15.58 10.17 -13.74
N SER A 88 14.81 10.42 -12.67
CA SER A 88 13.36 10.57 -12.76
C SER A 88 12.95 11.77 -13.60
N CYS A 89 13.72 12.88 -13.56
CA CYS A 89 13.46 14.08 -14.37
C CYS A 89 13.56 13.76 -15.86
N LEU A 90 14.63 13.07 -16.28
CA LEU A 90 14.82 12.66 -17.67
C LEU A 90 13.70 11.73 -18.17
N ILE A 91 13.21 10.83 -17.32
CA ILE A 91 12.10 9.94 -17.66
C ILE A 91 10.81 10.74 -17.86
N SER A 92 10.56 11.74 -17.03
CA SER A 92 9.34 12.56 -17.12
C SER A 92 9.29 13.42 -18.39
N LEU A 93 10.43 13.80 -18.96
CA LEU A 93 10.50 14.57 -20.21
C LEU A 93 10.15 13.74 -21.44
N LYS A 94 10.29 12.41 -21.37
CA LYS A 94 10.01 11.50 -22.49
C LYS A 94 8.59 10.95 -22.49
N SER A 95 7.78 11.25 -21.48
CA SER A 95 6.41 10.72 -21.43
C SER A 95 5.48 11.55 -22.32
N GLU A 96 5.27 11.09 -23.55
CA GLU A 96 4.17 11.55 -24.40
C GLU A 96 2.83 11.30 -23.67
N SER A 97 2.08 12.37 -23.45
CA SER A 97 0.89 12.39 -22.60
C SER A 97 -0.37 11.91 -23.31
N SER A 98 -0.36 10.70 -23.86
CA SER A 98 -1.56 10.03 -24.36
C SER A 98 -1.87 8.82 -23.50
N LEU A 99 -2.24 9.07 -22.23
CA LEU A 99 -2.95 8.06 -21.48
C LEU A 99 -4.31 7.85 -22.19
N PRO A 100 -4.62 6.64 -22.69
CA PRO A 100 -5.94 6.37 -23.21
C PRO A 100 -6.92 6.50 -22.05
N LEU A 101 -7.68 7.59 -22.06
CA LEU A 101 -8.69 7.92 -21.05
C LEU A 101 -9.70 6.77 -20.83
N GLY A 102 -9.80 5.85 -21.81
CA GLY A 102 -10.67 4.67 -21.79
C GLY A 102 -10.21 3.50 -20.92
N ILE A 103 -8.97 3.46 -20.40
CA ILE A 103 -8.51 2.32 -19.57
C ILE A 103 -9.07 2.37 -18.14
N LEU A 104 -9.33 3.57 -17.59
CA LEU A 104 -9.75 3.74 -16.19
C LEU A 104 -11.27 3.83 -15.98
N GLY A 105 -12.07 3.56 -17.01
CA GLY A 105 -13.53 3.53 -16.91
C GLY A 105 -14.15 4.92 -16.83
N PHE A 106 -15.21 5.14 -17.61
CA PHE A 106 -15.82 6.45 -17.82
C PHE A 106 -16.56 7.01 -16.59
N SER A 107 -16.86 6.16 -15.60
CA SER A 107 -17.37 6.56 -14.29
C SER A 107 -17.30 5.38 -13.31
N THR A 108 -16.67 5.59 -12.16
CA THR A 108 -16.52 4.52 -11.16
C THR A 108 -17.84 4.10 -10.53
N TRP A 109 -18.85 4.97 -10.56
CA TRP A 109 -20.19 4.66 -10.07
C TRP A 109 -20.81 3.51 -10.85
N VAL A 110 -20.70 3.57 -12.18
CA VAL A 110 -21.14 2.50 -13.08
C VAL A 110 -20.32 1.22 -12.86
N SER A 111 -19.02 1.33 -12.55
CA SER A 111 -18.22 0.13 -12.23
C SER A 111 -18.61 -0.54 -10.91
N GLY A 112 -19.05 0.22 -9.90
CA GLY A 112 -19.52 -0.32 -8.62
C GLY A 112 -20.87 -1.01 -8.76
N GLU A 113 -21.79 -0.41 -9.52
CA GLU A 113 -23.08 -1.02 -9.86
C GLU A 113 -22.89 -2.32 -10.67
N ASN A 114 -21.95 -2.33 -11.61
CA ASN A 114 -21.62 -3.52 -12.40
C ASN A 114 -21.10 -4.69 -11.55
N LEU A 115 -20.50 -4.43 -10.38
CA LEU A 115 -20.04 -5.49 -9.46
C LEU A 115 -21.21 -6.19 -8.77
N MET A 116 -22.26 -5.44 -8.40
CA MET A 116 -23.44 -6.00 -7.74
C MET A 116 -24.51 -6.51 -8.72
N ASN A 117 -24.26 -6.39 -10.02
CA ASN A 117 -25.13 -6.93 -11.05
C ASN A 117 -25.19 -8.47 -10.96
N ASP A 118 -26.35 -9.06 -11.30
CA ASP A 118 -26.63 -10.49 -11.18
C ASP A 118 -25.55 -11.38 -11.84
N LYS A 119 -24.93 -10.88 -12.92
CA LYS A 119 -23.86 -11.58 -13.65
C LYS A 119 -22.55 -11.72 -12.85
N ASN A 120 -22.24 -10.77 -11.98
CA ASN A 120 -20.98 -10.72 -11.22
C ASN A 120 -21.15 -11.10 -9.73
N LEU A 121 -22.35 -11.56 -9.35
CA LEU A 121 -22.70 -11.91 -7.96
C LEU A 121 -21.77 -12.99 -7.38
N SER A 122 -21.28 -13.92 -8.20
CA SER A 122 -20.30 -14.94 -7.78
C SER A 122 -18.98 -14.31 -7.30
N LEU A 123 -18.51 -13.25 -7.97
CA LEU A 123 -17.29 -12.53 -7.62
C LEU A 123 -17.49 -11.75 -6.32
N PHE A 124 -18.66 -11.13 -6.14
CA PHE A 124 -19.02 -10.45 -4.89
C PHE A 124 -19.03 -11.42 -3.70
N LEU A 125 -19.67 -12.59 -3.86
CA LEU A 125 -19.68 -13.62 -2.82
C LEU A 125 -18.28 -14.16 -2.50
N PHE A 126 -17.43 -14.35 -3.51
CA PHE A 126 -16.05 -14.79 -3.30
C PHE A 126 -15.25 -13.79 -2.45
N LEU A 127 -15.36 -12.49 -2.73
CA LEU A 127 -14.70 -11.44 -1.94
C LEU A 127 -15.18 -11.43 -0.48
N ALA A 128 -16.49 -11.61 -0.25
CA ALA A 128 -17.05 -11.67 1.10
C ALA A 128 -16.53 -12.89 1.88
N ILE A 129 -16.47 -14.06 1.24
CA ILE A 129 -15.92 -15.28 1.85
C ILE A 129 -14.43 -15.12 2.14
N LEU A 130 -13.66 -14.46 1.26
CA LEU A 130 -12.24 -14.17 1.49
C LEU A 130 -12.05 -13.33 2.75
N LEU A 131 -12.79 -12.23 2.91
CA LEU A 131 -12.71 -11.38 4.09
C LEU A 131 -13.09 -12.15 5.38
N LEU A 132 -14.14 -12.96 5.33
CA LEU A 132 -14.53 -13.82 6.46
C LEU A 132 -13.42 -14.83 6.81
N SER A 133 -12.82 -15.47 5.81
CA SER A 133 -11.76 -16.45 6.01
C SER A 133 -10.52 -15.82 6.66
N MET A 134 -10.13 -14.61 6.24
CA MET A 134 -8.99 -13.89 6.84
C MET A 134 -9.24 -13.55 8.30
N LEU A 135 -10.47 -13.17 8.67
CA LEU A 135 -10.83 -12.93 10.06
C LEU A 135 -10.72 -14.22 10.89
N LEU A 136 -11.22 -15.35 10.38
CA LEU A 136 -11.13 -16.64 11.07
C LEU A 136 -9.67 -17.08 11.25
N VAL A 137 -8.81 -16.89 10.25
CA VAL A 137 -7.38 -17.19 10.33
C VAL A 137 -6.72 -16.36 11.42
N VAL A 138 -6.99 -15.05 11.48
CA VAL A 138 -6.44 -14.17 12.52
C VAL A 138 -6.87 -14.61 13.93
N VAL A 139 -8.14 -14.99 14.11
CA VAL A 139 -8.65 -15.51 15.40
C VAL A 139 -7.95 -16.81 15.79
N ARG A 140 -7.73 -17.73 14.84
CA ARG A 140 -7.03 -18.99 15.10
C ARG A 140 -5.57 -18.79 15.48
N ILE A 141 -4.88 -17.83 14.88
CA ILE A 141 -3.49 -17.49 15.20
C ILE A 141 -3.37 -16.81 16.57
N CYS A 142 -4.37 -15.99 16.96
CA CYS A 142 -4.37 -15.29 18.24
C CYS A 142 -4.68 -16.22 19.44
N GLN A 143 -5.28 -17.39 19.20
CA GLN A 143 -5.60 -18.35 20.27
C GLN A 143 -4.31 -18.95 20.86
N PRO A 144 -4.00 -18.77 22.15
CA PRO A 144 -2.72 -19.17 22.77
C PRO A 144 -2.57 -20.69 23.03
N GLY A 145 -3.41 -21.53 22.42
CA GLY A 145 -3.63 -22.92 22.80
C GLY A 145 -2.50 -23.91 22.50
N GLY A 146 -1.43 -23.50 21.80
CA GLY A 146 -0.30 -24.37 21.46
C GLY A 146 0.91 -24.28 22.38
N PHE A 147 1.08 -23.19 23.14
CA PHE A 147 2.32 -22.93 23.88
C PHE A 147 2.29 -23.49 25.33
N ALA A 148 1.10 -23.75 25.88
CA ALA A 148 0.95 -24.23 27.25
C ALA A 148 1.17 -25.75 27.43
N VAL A 149 1.09 -26.56 26.37
CA VAL A 149 1.19 -28.02 26.48
C VAL A 149 2.64 -28.51 26.61
N ASN A 150 3.63 -27.78 26.07
CA ASN A 150 5.04 -28.19 26.17
C ASN A 150 5.72 -27.79 27.48
N MET A 151 5.23 -26.76 28.20
CA MET A 151 5.83 -26.34 29.47
C MET A 151 5.51 -27.29 30.65
N ASN A 152 4.52 -28.17 30.49
CA ASN A 152 4.18 -29.17 31.51
C ASN A 152 4.90 -30.52 31.30
N ASN A 153 5.48 -30.76 30.12
CA ASN A 153 6.22 -32.00 29.83
C ASN A 153 7.73 -31.89 30.08
N GLU A 154 8.27 -30.69 30.31
CA GLU A 154 9.68 -30.49 30.72
C GLU A 154 9.88 -30.46 32.25
N LYS A 155 8.83 -30.70 33.04
CA LYS A 155 8.89 -30.66 34.52
C LYS A 155 8.74 -32.02 35.21
N ASN A 156 8.75 -33.13 34.47
CA ASN A 156 8.70 -34.49 35.03
C ASN A 156 9.94 -35.29 34.67
#